data_AF-A0A380D8Y9-F1
#
_entry.id   AF-A0A380D8Y9-F1
#
_cell.length_a   1.000
_cell.length_b   1.000
_cell.length_c   1.000
_cell.angle_alpha   90.00
_cell.angle_beta   90.00
_cell.angle_gamma   90.00
#
_symmetry.space_group_name_H-M   'P 1'
#
loop_
_entity.id
_entity.type
_entity.pdbx_description
1 polymer ?
#
loop_
_entity_poly.entity_id
_entity_poly.type
_entity_poly.pdbx_seq_one_letter_code
_entity_poly.pdbx_strand_id
1 'polypeptide(L)'
;MSIPEEKAKLRYTQAEYSVLNKGKTSWKDEIRHAIDQSQAASYEELGNDLQQNGIKIERITDKTITYRHLEEDKKVRGKKLGEDYDKGGLEIGFNRQNEQREEQARQRELEQARREKIKRDKEREKEWARFNRSTQAIRQNRERSEREERERERKARELEEQNRRAREERARQERENKHTHEKTRGFDLEL
;
A
#
# COMPACT_ATOMS: atom_id res chain seq x y z
N MET A 1 -45.99 49.31 64.62
CA MET A 1 -44.75 49.26 63.83
C MET A 1 -45.08 48.79 62.43
N SER A 2 -45.17 49.70 61.47
CA SER A 2 -45.54 49.38 60.09
C SER A 2 -44.28 49.17 59.25
N ILE A 3 -44.16 48.01 58.62
CA ILE A 3 -43.11 47.66 57.65
C ILE A 3 -43.47 48.37 56.33
N PRO A 4 -42.58 49.17 55.73
CA PRO A 4 -42.86 49.81 54.44
C PRO A 4 -42.90 48.78 53.30
N GLU A 5 -43.93 48.85 52.44
CA GLU A 5 -44.03 48.11 51.18
C GLU A 5 -42.84 48.41 50.27
N GLU A 6 -41.99 47.43 49.98
CA GLU A 6 -41.02 47.51 48.88
C GLU A 6 -41.75 47.41 47.54
N LYS A 7 -42.05 48.55 46.93
CA LYS A 7 -42.38 48.63 45.51
C LYS A 7 -41.11 48.53 44.67
N ALA A 8 -40.71 47.31 44.34
CA ALA A 8 -39.80 47.05 43.22
C ALA A 8 -40.43 46.02 42.26
N LYS A 9 -41.44 46.47 41.50
CA LYS A 9 -41.79 45.81 40.23
C LYS A 9 -40.53 45.89 39.36
N LEU A 10 -39.75 44.82 39.32
CA LEU A 10 -38.66 44.61 38.37
C LEU A 10 -39.17 44.97 36.97
N ARG A 11 -38.82 46.16 36.48
CA ARG A 11 -39.03 46.54 35.08
C ARG A 11 -37.88 45.93 34.31
N TYR A 12 -38.12 44.74 33.76
CA TYR A 12 -37.24 44.14 32.77
C TYR A 12 -37.02 45.16 31.64
N THR A 13 -35.76 45.53 31.41
CA THR A 13 -35.41 46.39 30.29
C THR A 13 -35.44 45.56 29.00
N GLN A 14 -35.72 46.18 27.85
CA GLN A 14 -35.86 45.48 26.56
C GLN A 14 -34.60 44.67 26.18
N ALA A 15 -33.45 45.02 26.77
CA ALA A 15 -32.19 44.30 26.63
C ALA A 15 -32.19 42.93 27.32
N GLU A 16 -32.82 42.79 28.49
CA GLU A 16 -32.88 41.53 29.23
C GLU A 16 -33.93 40.56 28.63
N TYR A 17 -34.97 41.09 27.96
CA TYR A 17 -35.90 40.28 27.18
C TYR A 17 -35.23 39.59 25.97
N SER A 18 -34.21 40.22 25.37
CA SER A 18 -33.44 39.61 24.27
C SER A 18 -32.57 38.43 24.74
N VAL A 19 -32.21 38.40 26.02
CA VAL A 19 -31.43 37.31 26.61
C VAL A 19 -32.31 36.11 26.95
N LEU A 20 -33.56 36.33 27.37
CA LEU A 20 -34.51 35.23 27.60
C LEU A 20 -35.08 34.62 26.31
N ASN A 21 -35.02 35.35 25.19
CA ASN A 21 -35.43 34.83 23.87
C ASN A 21 -34.28 34.10 23.12
N LYS A 22 -33.14 33.84 23.79
CA LYS A 22 -31.96 33.08 23.30
C LYS A 22 -32.23 31.58 23.01
N GLY A 23 -33.49 31.19 22.81
CA GLY A 23 -33.89 29.90 22.26
C GLY A 23 -34.30 29.96 20.79
N LYS A 24 -34.24 31.14 20.15
CA LYS A 24 -34.46 31.30 18.72
C LYS A 24 -33.12 31.59 18.05
N THR A 25 -32.62 30.65 17.26
CA THR A 25 -31.44 30.85 16.41
C THR A 25 -31.69 32.10 15.56
N SER A 26 -30.79 33.08 15.60
CA SER A 26 -30.90 34.21 14.70
C SER A 26 -30.59 33.72 13.29
N TRP A 27 -31.36 34.12 12.28
CA TRP A 27 -31.03 33.82 10.87
C TRP A 27 -29.61 34.28 10.45
N LYS A 28 -29.00 35.21 11.20
CA LYS A 28 -27.57 35.56 11.04
C LYS A 28 -26.63 34.49 11.58
N ASP A 29 -26.99 33.85 12.69
CA ASP A 29 -26.26 32.72 13.25
C ASP A 29 -26.43 31.48 12.36
N GLU A 30 -27.58 31.29 11.71
CA GLU A 30 -27.77 30.25 10.68
C GLU A 30 -26.80 30.44 9.51
N ILE A 31 -26.60 31.67 9.04
CA ILE A 31 -25.60 31.96 8.00
C ILE A 31 -24.18 31.66 8.48
N ARG A 32 -23.83 32.03 9.72
CA ARG A 32 -22.50 31.69 10.28
C ARG A 32 -22.31 30.18 10.36
N HIS A 33 -23.31 29.47 10.88
CA HIS A 33 -23.27 28.03 11.02
C HIS A 33 -23.13 27.33 9.65
N ALA A 34 -23.86 27.77 8.64
CA ALA A 34 -23.77 27.21 7.29
C ALA A 34 -22.38 27.46 6.66
N ILE A 35 -21.76 28.61 6.92
CA ILE A 35 -20.38 28.89 6.47
C ILE A 35 -19.36 28.04 7.23
N ASP A 36 -19.50 27.92 8.55
CA ASP A 36 -18.57 27.15 9.39
C ASP A 36 -18.65 25.64 9.12
N GLN A 37 -19.84 25.13 8.77
CA GLN A 37 -20.04 23.75 8.34
C GLN A 37 -19.51 23.49 6.94
N SER A 38 -19.48 24.51 6.08
CA SER A 38 -18.92 24.38 4.74
C SER A 38 -17.41 24.12 4.84
N GLN A 39 -16.95 23.13 4.08
CA GLN A 39 -15.53 22.86 3.85
C GLN A 39 -15.14 23.25 2.43
N ALA A 40 -15.86 24.22 1.86
CA ALA A 40 -15.63 24.73 0.53
C ALA A 40 -14.22 25.29 0.40
N ALA A 41 -13.59 25.01 -0.73
CA ALA A 41 -12.30 25.58 -1.09
C ALA A 41 -12.43 26.67 -2.17
N SER A 42 -13.65 27.04 -2.53
CA SER A 42 -13.97 28.09 -3.51
C SER A 42 -15.34 28.73 -3.22
N TYR A 43 -15.58 29.90 -3.82
CA TYR A 43 -16.89 30.57 -3.70
C TYR A 43 -18.03 29.80 -4.36
N GLU A 44 -17.74 29.03 -5.40
CA GLU A 44 -18.74 28.20 -6.08
C GLU A 44 -19.16 27.03 -5.20
N GLU A 45 -18.18 26.33 -4.61
CA GLU A 45 -18.43 25.28 -3.60
C GLU A 45 -19.20 25.85 -2.41
N LEU A 46 -18.77 27.00 -1.88
CA LEU A 46 -19.44 27.65 -0.76
C LEU A 46 -20.88 28.05 -1.13
N GLY A 47 -21.08 28.59 -2.34
CA GLY A 47 -22.41 28.95 -2.83
C GLY A 47 -23.35 27.75 -2.91
N ASN A 48 -22.85 26.58 -3.30
CA ASN A 48 -23.62 25.33 -3.33
C ASN A 48 -23.96 24.83 -1.93
N ASP A 49 -22.99 24.83 -1.01
CA ASP A 49 -23.19 24.43 0.39
C ASP A 49 -24.18 25.34 1.11
N LEU A 50 -24.09 26.66 0.88
CA LEU A 50 -25.02 27.63 1.43
C LEU A 50 -26.43 27.47 0.85
N GLN A 51 -26.56 27.14 -0.44
CA GLN A 51 -27.88 26.90 -1.05
C GLN A 51 -28.61 25.73 -0.41
N GLN A 52 -27.91 24.68 0.01
CA GLN A 52 -28.50 23.56 0.73
C GLN A 52 -29.10 23.98 2.08
N ASN A 53 -28.54 25.04 2.68
CA ASN A 53 -29.01 25.64 3.93
C ASN A 53 -29.97 26.82 3.72
N GLY A 54 -30.53 26.98 2.51
CA GLY A 54 -31.48 28.06 2.22
C GLY A 54 -30.82 29.45 2.16
N ILE A 55 -29.51 29.54 1.94
CA ILE A 55 -28.76 30.79 1.89
C ILE A 55 -28.15 30.96 0.49
N LYS A 56 -28.29 32.16 -0.08
CA LYS A 56 -27.73 32.49 -1.39
C LYS A 56 -26.71 33.61 -1.28
N ILE A 57 -25.59 33.47 -1.97
CA ILE A 57 -24.65 34.58 -2.19
C ILE A 57 -25.28 35.51 -3.24
N GLU A 58 -25.64 36.73 -2.84
CA GLU A 58 -26.32 37.68 -3.73
C GLU A 58 -25.32 38.51 -4.54
N ARG A 59 -24.22 38.92 -3.90
CA ARG A 59 -23.17 39.72 -4.54
C ARG A 59 -21.83 39.46 -3.90
N ILE A 60 -20.82 39.25 -4.74
CA ILE A 60 -19.41 39.26 -4.36
C ILE A 60 -18.80 40.52 -4.97
N THR A 61 -18.15 41.35 -4.15
CA THR A 61 -17.38 42.54 -4.57
C THR A 61 -15.93 42.33 -4.15
N ASP A 62 -14.98 43.09 -4.67
CA ASP A 62 -13.52 42.94 -4.44
C ASP A 62 -13.12 42.72 -2.98
N LYS A 63 -13.82 43.39 -2.05
CA LYS A 63 -13.55 43.35 -0.61
C LYS A 63 -14.68 42.80 0.25
N THR A 64 -15.89 42.68 -0.30
CA THR A 64 -17.05 42.34 0.53
C THR A 64 -17.98 41.36 -0.15
N ILE A 65 -18.55 40.47 0.64
CA ILE A 65 -19.59 39.52 0.21
C ILE A 65 -20.94 39.84 0.87
N THR A 66 -22.04 39.58 0.17
CA THR A 66 -23.41 39.74 0.70
C THR A 66 -24.16 38.43 0.57
N TYR A 67 -24.75 37.99 1.68
CA TYR A 67 -25.56 36.78 1.79
C TYR A 67 -27.04 37.15 1.91
N ARG A 68 -27.92 36.31 1.36
CA ARG A 68 -29.37 36.42 1.44
C ARG A 68 -29.94 35.11 1.99
N HIS A 69 -30.71 35.21 3.07
CA HIS A 69 -31.49 34.11 3.61
C HIS A 69 -32.79 33.99 2.81
N LEU A 70 -33.06 32.82 2.22
CA LEU A 70 -34.23 32.61 1.37
C LEU A 70 -35.52 32.52 2.18
N GLU A 71 -35.49 31.89 3.36
CA GLU A 71 -36.71 31.70 4.18
C GLU A 71 -37.18 32.99 4.86
N GLU A 72 -36.24 33.86 5.23
CA GLU A 72 -36.50 35.11 5.96
C GLU A 72 -36.51 36.32 5.02
N ASP A 73 -36.16 36.11 3.74
CA ASP A 73 -35.93 37.10 2.69
C ASP A 73 -35.07 38.31 3.11
N LYS A 74 -34.09 38.06 3.99
CA LYS A 74 -33.20 39.08 4.56
C LYS A 74 -31.80 38.94 4.00
N LYS A 75 -31.15 40.09 3.78
CA LYS A 75 -29.75 40.16 3.35
C LYS A 75 -28.85 40.74 4.42
N VAL A 76 -27.62 40.24 4.47
CA VAL A 76 -26.58 40.68 5.39
C VAL A 76 -25.23 40.70 4.68
N ARG A 77 -24.44 41.74 4.97
CA ARG A 77 -23.07 41.86 4.46
C ARG A 77 -22.13 41.02 5.33
N GLY A 78 -21.14 40.36 4.73
CA GLY A 78 -20.14 39.53 5.44
C GLY A 78 -19.50 40.27 6.61
N LYS A 79 -19.05 41.51 6.40
CA LYS A 79 -18.54 42.39 7.47
C LYS A 79 -19.47 42.56 8.70
N LYS A 80 -20.79 42.37 8.55
CA LYS A 80 -21.75 42.42 9.68
C LYS A 80 -21.90 41.08 10.41
N LEU A 81 -21.45 39.98 9.81
CA LEU A 81 -21.37 38.66 10.43
C LEU A 81 -20.04 38.44 11.16
N GLY A 82 -18.97 39.02 10.63
CA GLY A 82 -17.60 39.00 11.19
C GLY A 82 -16.58 39.22 10.07
N GLU A 83 -15.31 39.44 10.42
CA GLU A 83 -14.24 39.56 9.41
C GLU A 83 -13.94 38.23 8.73
N ASP A 84 -14.04 37.12 9.47
CA ASP A 84 -13.86 35.76 8.96
C ASP A 84 -14.91 35.37 7.91
N TYR A 85 -16.11 35.95 8.02
CA TYR A 85 -17.25 35.71 7.11
C TYR A 85 -17.29 36.72 5.94
N ASP A 86 -16.36 37.67 5.90
CA ASP A 86 -16.17 38.55 4.76
C ASP A 86 -15.23 37.92 3.74
N LYS A 87 -15.13 38.52 2.54
CA LYS A 87 -14.40 37.93 1.42
C LYS A 87 -12.97 37.51 1.78
N GLY A 88 -12.23 38.38 2.48
CA GLY A 88 -10.84 38.11 2.86
C GLY A 88 -10.69 36.97 3.87
N GLY A 89 -11.60 36.86 4.84
CA GLY A 89 -11.62 35.75 5.79
C GLY A 89 -11.89 34.40 5.10
N LEU A 90 -12.84 34.39 4.17
CA LEU A 90 -13.13 33.22 3.35
C LEU A 90 -11.94 32.78 2.48
N GLU A 91 -11.22 33.72 1.85
CA GLU A 91 -10.04 33.40 1.03
C GLU A 91 -8.95 32.72 1.85
N ILE A 92 -8.75 33.14 3.10
CA ILE A 92 -7.79 32.50 4.02
C ILE A 92 -8.23 31.06 4.32
N GLY A 93 -9.53 30.85 4.59
CA GLY A 93 -10.09 29.51 4.79
C GLY A 93 -9.94 28.62 3.56
N PHE A 94 -10.23 29.15 2.37
CA PHE A 94 -10.11 28.44 1.09
C PHE A 94 -8.67 28.05 0.78
N ASN A 95 -7.71 28.97 0.95
CA ASN A 95 -6.30 28.67 0.74
C ASN A 95 -5.83 27.57 1.69
N ARG A 96 -6.21 27.64 2.97
CA ARG A 96 -5.86 26.60 3.94
C ARG A 96 -6.44 25.23 3.56
N GLN A 97 -7.69 25.18 3.08
CA GLN A 97 -8.33 23.95 2.61
C GLN A 97 -7.62 23.39 1.37
N ASN A 98 -7.30 24.24 0.39
CA ASN A 98 -6.58 23.82 -0.82
C ASN A 98 -5.18 23.29 -0.49
N GLU A 99 -4.41 24.00 0.35
CA GLU A 99 -3.10 23.54 0.80
C GLU A 99 -3.18 22.16 1.48
N GLN A 100 -4.18 21.94 2.33
CA GLN A 100 -4.40 20.64 2.97
C GLN A 100 -4.76 19.54 1.97
N ARG A 101 -5.63 19.83 0.99
CA ARG A 101 -6.01 18.88 -0.07
C ARG A 101 -4.81 18.53 -0.95
N GLU A 102 -4.00 19.52 -1.33
CA GLU A 102 -2.77 19.32 -2.10
C GLU A 102 -1.74 18.50 -1.33
N GLU A 103 -1.52 18.80 -0.04
CA GLU A 103 -0.59 18.03 0.77
C GLU A 103 -1.04 16.57 0.90
N GLN A 104 -2.33 16.33 1.13
CA GLN A 104 -2.88 14.98 1.15
C GLN A 104 -2.70 14.25 -0.18
N ALA A 105 -2.88 14.93 -1.31
CA ALA A 105 -2.64 14.37 -2.63
C ALA A 105 -1.16 13.99 -2.82
N ARG A 106 -0.23 14.88 -2.44
CA ARG A 106 1.22 14.60 -2.48
C ARG A 106 1.61 13.40 -1.63
N GLN A 107 1.08 13.30 -0.42
CA GLN A 107 1.36 12.17 0.48
C GLN A 107 0.86 10.84 -0.11
N ARG A 108 -0.32 10.84 -0.73
CA ARG A 108 -0.87 9.64 -1.41
C ARG A 108 0.00 9.21 -2.59
N GLU A 109 0.46 10.15 -3.41
CA GLU A 109 1.35 9.88 -4.53
C GLU A 109 2.68 9.27 -4.06
N LEU A 110 3.29 9.86 -3.03
CA LEU A 110 4.52 9.35 -2.42
C LEU A 110 4.33 7.93 -1.86
N GLU A 111 3.19 7.67 -1.21
CA GLU A 111 2.87 6.34 -0.69
C GLU A 111 2.72 5.32 -1.81
N GLN A 112 2.05 5.68 -2.92
CA GLN A 112 1.91 4.82 -4.09
C GLN A 112 3.26 4.49 -4.71
N ALA A 113 4.11 5.49 -4.95
CA ALA A 113 5.46 5.29 -5.47
C ALA A 113 6.29 4.37 -4.56
N ARG A 114 6.17 4.52 -3.23
CA ARG A 114 6.84 3.64 -2.26
C ARG A 114 6.32 2.21 -2.35
N ARG A 115 5.01 2.00 -2.45
CA ARG A 115 4.40 0.67 -2.61
C ARG A 115 4.86 -0.02 -3.88
N GLU A 116 4.93 0.71 -5.00
CA GLU A 116 5.43 0.19 -6.27
C GLU A 116 6.90 -0.20 -6.20
N LYS A 117 7.74 0.61 -5.53
CA LYS A 117 9.14 0.29 -5.31
C LYS A 117 9.29 -1.02 -4.53
N ILE A 118 8.55 -1.16 -3.42
CA ILE A 118 8.55 -2.38 -2.61
C ILE A 118 8.11 -3.60 -3.43
N LYS A 119 7.09 -3.44 -4.28
CA LYS A 119 6.62 -4.52 -5.16
C LYS A 119 7.72 -4.95 -6.14
N ARG A 120 8.38 -4.00 -6.80
CA ARG A 120 9.51 -4.27 -7.71
C ARG A 120 10.67 -4.95 -7.01
N ASP A 121 11.02 -4.50 -5.81
CA ASP A 121 12.12 -5.11 -5.03
C ASP A 121 11.79 -6.56 -4.65
N LYS A 122 10.54 -6.85 -4.24
CA LYS A 122 10.08 -8.22 -3.98
C LYS A 122 10.09 -9.11 -5.22
N GLU A 123 9.72 -8.57 -6.38
CA GLU A 123 9.78 -9.31 -7.65
C GLU A 123 11.23 -9.66 -8.02
N ARG A 124 12.13 -8.69 -7.89
CA ARG A 124 13.57 -8.89 -8.09
C ARG A 124 14.15 -9.93 -7.14
N GLU A 125 13.76 -9.90 -5.87
CA GLU A 125 14.21 -10.89 -4.88
C GLU A 125 13.76 -12.32 -5.25
N LYS A 126 12.51 -12.47 -5.72
CA LYS A 126 12.00 -13.78 -6.21
C LYS A 126 12.79 -14.26 -7.43
N GLU A 127 13.12 -13.37 -8.35
CA GLU A 127 13.91 -13.70 -9.53
C GLU A 127 15.32 -14.14 -9.14
N TRP A 128 15.98 -13.42 -8.24
CA TRP A 128 17.28 -13.80 -7.68
C TRP A 128 17.24 -15.16 -6.96
N ALA A 129 16.19 -15.43 -6.19
CA ALA A 129 16.01 -16.72 -5.54
C ALA A 129 15.89 -17.87 -6.55
N ARG A 130 15.16 -17.66 -7.66
CA ARG A 130 15.05 -18.64 -8.76
C ARG A 130 16.39 -18.85 -9.46
N PHE A 131 17.09 -17.76 -9.76
CA PHE A 131 18.41 -17.81 -10.39
C PHE A 131 19.42 -18.56 -9.52
N ASN A 132 19.47 -18.29 -8.21
CA ASN A 132 20.35 -18.99 -7.27
C ASN A 132 20.01 -20.48 -7.20
N ARG A 133 18.73 -20.84 -7.14
CA ARG A 133 18.30 -22.25 -7.15
C ARG A 133 18.72 -22.96 -8.43
N SER A 134 18.53 -22.31 -9.59
CA SER A 134 18.94 -22.85 -10.88
C SER A 134 20.46 -23.07 -10.95
N THR A 135 21.22 -22.06 -10.51
CA THR A 135 22.70 -22.14 -10.47
C THR A 135 23.18 -23.26 -9.56
N GLN A 136 22.57 -23.43 -8.38
CA GLN A 136 22.88 -24.53 -7.47
C GLN A 136 22.53 -25.89 -8.08
N ALA A 137 21.38 -26.01 -8.74
CA ALA A 137 20.99 -27.25 -9.41
C ALA A 137 21.96 -27.64 -10.53
N ILE A 138 22.42 -26.68 -11.33
CA ILE A 138 23.43 -26.91 -12.37
C ILE A 138 24.74 -27.43 -11.75
N ARG A 139 25.21 -26.83 -10.66
CA ARG A 139 26.41 -27.31 -9.94
C ARG A 139 26.23 -28.73 -9.42
N GLN A 140 25.11 -29.02 -8.77
CA GLN A 140 24.83 -30.35 -8.24
C GLN A 140 24.73 -31.41 -9.35
N ASN A 141 24.13 -31.07 -10.50
CA ASN A 141 24.02 -31.99 -11.62
C ASN A 141 25.41 -32.29 -12.22
N ARG A 142 26.25 -31.26 -12.34
CA ARG A 142 27.65 -31.44 -12.76
C ARG A 142 28.42 -32.35 -11.83
N GLU A 143 28.35 -32.11 -10.52
CA GLU A 143 29.01 -32.96 -9.51
C GLU A 143 28.49 -34.41 -9.56
N ARG A 144 27.19 -34.60 -9.77
CA ARG A 144 26.60 -35.94 -9.92
C ARG A 144 27.14 -36.64 -11.16
N SER A 145 27.17 -35.97 -12.32
CA SER A 145 27.71 -36.53 -13.56
C SER A 145 29.18 -36.93 -13.40
N GLU A 146 29.99 -36.08 -12.77
CA GLU A 146 31.40 -36.38 -12.51
C GLU A 146 31.58 -37.59 -11.58
N ARG A 147 30.68 -37.78 -10.59
CA ARG A 147 30.69 -38.97 -9.74
C ARG A 147 30.29 -40.24 -10.50
N GLU A 148 29.22 -40.16 -11.30
CA GLU A 148 28.75 -41.28 -12.12
C GLU A 148 29.83 -41.73 -13.12
N GLU A 149 30.54 -40.78 -13.74
CA GLU A 149 31.66 -41.08 -14.64
C GLU A 149 32.80 -41.81 -13.92
N ARG A 150 33.21 -41.33 -12.74
CA ARG A 150 34.23 -41.99 -11.91
C ARG A 150 33.80 -43.40 -11.49
N GLU A 151 32.54 -43.61 -11.16
CA GLU A 151 32.02 -44.94 -10.84
C GLU A 151 32.01 -45.87 -12.05
N ARG A 152 31.62 -45.37 -13.22
CA ARG A 152 31.68 -46.15 -14.48
C ARG A 152 33.11 -46.54 -14.82
N GLU A 153 34.05 -45.62 -14.66
CA GLU A 153 35.47 -45.89 -14.90
C GLU A 153 36.01 -46.94 -13.92
N ARG A 154 35.66 -46.86 -12.64
CA ARG A 154 36.01 -47.88 -11.63
C ARG A 154 35.46 -49.25 -12.00
N LYS A 155 34.16 -49.33 -12.34
CA LYS A 155 33.51 -50.58 -12.75
C LYS A 155 34.13 -51.15 -14.03
N ALA A 156 34.50 -50.30 -15.00
CA ALA A 156 35.16 -50.73 -16.22
C ALA A 156 36.54 -51.36 -15.93
N ARG A 157 37.34 -50.73 -15.06
CA ARG A 157 38.64 -51.26 -14.63
C ARG A 157 38.51 -52.60 -13.89
N GLU A 158 37.53 -52.72 -12.99
CA GLU A 158 37.25 -53.98 -12.29
C GLU A 158 36.84 -55.09 -13.26
N LEU A 159 35.99 -54.79 -14.24
CA LEU A 159 35.56 -55.74 -15.26
C LEU A 159 36.72 -56.16 -16.18
N GLU A 160 37.59 -55.22 -16.56
CA GLU A 160 38.80 -55.52 -17.33
C GLU A 160 39.74 -56.44 -16.55
N GLU A 161 39.93 -56.18 -15.25
CA GLU A 161 40.74 -57.02 -14.39
C GLU A 161 40.15 -58.42 -14.22
N GLN A 162 38.83 -58.55 -14.04
CA GLN A 162 38.15 -59.84 -14.00
C GLN A 162 38.30 -60.61 -15.32
N ASN A 163 38.12 -59.94 -16.45
CA ASN A 163 38.33 -60.54 -17.77
C ASN A 163 39.78 -61.00 -17.98
N ARG A 164 40.76 -60.22 -17.52
CA ARG A 164 42.18 -60.60 -17.56
C ARG A 164 42.41 -61.89 -16.76
N ARG A 165 41.94 -61.94 -15.51
CA ARG A 165 42.04 -63.13 -14.64
C ARG A 165 41.37 -64.36 -15.27
N ALA A 166 40.17 -64.20 -15.83
CA ALA A 166 39.45 -65.30 -16.49
C ALA A 166 40.19 -65.82 -17.73
N ARG A 167 40.82 -64.93 -18.52
CA ARG A 167 41.66 -65.33 -19.66
C ARG A 167 42.90 -66.10 -19.21
N GLU A 168 43.57 -65.63 -18.16
CA GLU A 168 44.73 -66.32 -17.58
C GLU A 168 44.36 -67.71 -17.06
N GLU A 169 43.21 -67.85 -16.38
CA GLU A 169 42.71 -69.12 -15.88
C GLU A 169 42.37 -70.10 -17.02
N ARG A 170 41.65 -69.65 -18.05
CA ARG A 170 41.38 -70.46 -19.25
C ARG A 170 42.67 -70.91 -19.94
N ALA A 171 43.66 -70.03 -20.05
CA ALA A 171 44.95 -70.39 -20.63
C ALA A 171 45.71 -71.42 -19.79
N ARG A 172 45.58 -71.40 -18.46
CA ARG A 172 46.14 -72.44 -17.57
C ARG A 172 45.44 -73.77 -17.77
N GLN A 173 44.12 -73.79 -17.78
CA GLN A 173 43.33 -75.00 -18.03
C GLN A 173 43.63 -75.60 -19.40
N GLU A 174 43.80 -74.77 -20.44
CA GLU A 174 44.16 -75.24 -21.78
C GLU A 174 45.57 -75.84 -21.81
N ARG A 175 46.54 -75.26 -21.09
CA ARG A 175 47.89 -75.82 -20.96
C ARG A 175 47.88 -77.15 -20.22
N GLU A 176 47.12 -77.26 -19.12
CA GLU A 176 46.94 -78.51 -18.38
C GLU A 176 46.28 -79.59 -19.25
N ASN A 177 45.21 -79.24 -19.97
CA ASN A 177 44.53 -80.16 -20.88
C ASN A 177 45.41 -80.61 -22.06
N LYS A 178 46.26 -79.74 -22.61
CA LYS A 178 47.24 -80.13 -23.64
C LYS A 178 48.30 -81.07 -23.07
N HIS A 179 48.79 -80.79 -21.85
CA HIS A 179 49.78 -81.64 -21.18
C HIS A 179 49.23 -83.03 -20.82
N THR A 180 47.96 -83.13 -20.42
CA THR A 180 47.31 -84.42 -20.19
C THR A 180 47.04 -85.17 -21.50
N HIS A 181 46.67 -84.47 -22.58
CA HIS A 181 46.45 -85.08 -23.90
C HIS A 181 47.75 -85.57 -24.56
N GLU A 182 48.89 -84.89 -24.36
CA GLU A 182 50.21 -85.39 -24.80
C GLU A 182 50.66 -86.61 -24.00
N LYS A 183 50.40 -86.65 -22.69
CA LYS A 183 50.70 -87.82 -21.84
C LYS A 183 49.88 -89.06 -22.23
N THR A 184 48.63 -88.89 -22.65
CA THR A 184 47.81 -90.02 -23.10
C THR A 184 48.14 -90.46 -24.52
N ARG A 185 48.52 -89.55 -25.44
CA ARG A 185 49.02 -89.92 -26.77
C ARG A 185 50.38 -90.63 -26.77
N GLY A 186 51.22 -90.38 -25.76
CA GLY A 186 52.50 -91.09 -25.59
C GLY A 186 52.36 -92.53 -25.09
N PHE A 187 51.14 -92.97 -24.75
CA PHE A 187 50.88 -94.31 -24.20
C PHE A 187 50.33 -95.32 -25.23
N ASP A 188 50.11 -94.91 -26.49
CA ASP A 188 49.33 -95.66 -27.48
C ASP A 188 50.11 -95.95 -28.79
N LEU A 189 51.39 -96.30 -28.67
CA LEU A 189 52.26 -96.64 -29.81
C LEU A 189 53.24 -97.78 -29.50
N GLU A 190 52.77 -98.89 -28.93
CA GLU A 190 53.44 -100.20 -29.08
C GLU A 190 52.37 -101.30 -29.18
N LEU A 191 52.11 -101.76 -30.40
CA LEU A 191 51.38 -102.99 -30.71
C LEU A 191 52.11 -103.71 -31.85
#